data_AF-A0A2E3W578-F1
#
_entry.id   AF-A0A2E3W578-F1
#
_cell.length_a   1.000
_cell.length_b   1.000
_cell.length_c   1.000
_cell.angle_alpha   90.00
_cell.angle_beta   90.00
_cell.angle_gamma   90.00
#
_symmetry.space_group_name_H-M   'P 1'
#
loop_
_entity.id
_entity.type
_entity.pdbx_description
1 polymer ?
#
loop_
_entity_poly.entity_id
_entity_poly.type
_entity_poly.pdbx_seq_one_letter_code
_entity_poly.pdbx_strand_id
1 'polypeptide(L)' 'MKFLVLCFLALSCAHHTKTSPDKIVAKRAMYDFNCELEEVTVTAHADSFKATGCNQSGEYEVQCSIGPCQAVKKN' A
#
# COMPACT_ATOMS: atom_id res chain seq x y z
N MET A 1 27.72 -3.44 -40.12
CA MET A 1 28.06 -3.73 -38.72
C MET A 1 27.11 -2.91 -37.84
N LYS A 2 25.87 -3.38 -37.70
CA LYS A 2 25.34 -4.06 -36.49
C LYS A 2 25.40 -3.18 -35.23
N PHE A 3 24.38 -2.32 -35.14
CA PHE A 3 23.65 -1.89 -33.93
C PHE A 3 24.12 -2.54 -32.63
N LEU A 4 24.86 -1.82 -31.79
CA LEU A 4 25.23 -2.30 -30.45
C LEU A 4 25.53 -1.12 -29.48
N VAL A 5 24.67 -0.10 -29.47
CA VAL A 5 24.82 1.02 -28.51
C VAL A 5 23.45 1.49 -28.04
N LEU A 6 22.67 0.67 -27.32
CA LEU A 6 21.40 1.15 -26.74
C LEU A 6 20.78 0.24 -25.64
N CYS A 7 21.58 -0.49 -24.85
CA CYS A 7 21.04 -1.36 -23.78
C CYS A 7 21.67 -1.14 -22.38
N PHE A 8 22.05 0.09 -22.02
CA PHE A 8 22.63 0.35 -20.67
C PHE A 8 21.89 1.39 -19.82
N LEU A 9 20.65 1.76 -20.17
CA LEU A 9 19.88 2.79 -19.43
C LEU A 9 18.66 2.27 -18.63
N ALA A 10 18.44 0.95 -18.54
CA ALA A 10 17.19 0.42 -17.97
C ALA A 10 17.35 -0.31 -16.61
N LEU A 11 18.47 -0.13 -15.91
CA LEU A 11 18.71 -0.74 -14.59
C LEU A 11 18.85 0.31 -13.48
N SER A 12 18.10 1.40 -13.58
CA SER A 12 17.75 2.16 -12.38
C SER A 12 16.60 1.41 -11.71
N CYS A 13 16.94 0.34 -10.99
CA CYS A 13 16.04 -0.24 -10.01
C CYS A 13 15.57 0.88 -9.11
N ALA A 14 14.30 1.28 -9.26
CA ALA A 14 13.64 2.20 -8.37
C ALA A 14 13.91 1.70 -6.95
N HIS A 15 14.65 2.48 -6.16
CA HIS A 15 14.80 2.26 -4.73
C HIS A 15 13.41 2.47 -4.13
N HIS A 16 12.58 1.42 -4.18
CA HIS A 16 11.29 1.39 -3.52
C HIS A 16 11.58 1.44 -2.03
N THR A 17 11.45 2.63 -1.44
CA THR A 17 11.05 2.76 -0.04
C THR A 17 9.74 2.01 0.08
N LYS A 18 9.83 0.72 0.44
CA LYS A 18 8.67 -0.14 0.69
C LYS A 18 7.90 0.50 1.84
N THR A 19 6.88 1.29 1.49
CA THR A 19 5.94 1.82 2.48
C THR A 19 5.33 0.61 3.15
N SER A 20 5.40 0.58 4.48
CA SER A 20 4.97 -0.59 5.24
C SER A 20 3.46 -0.82 5.05
N PRO A 21 2.98 -2.08 4.94
CA PRO A 21 1.59 -2.40 4.63
C PRO A 21 0.57 -1.70 5.55
N ASP A 22 0.90 -1.58 6.83
CA ASP A 22 0.15 -0.84 7.85
C ASP A 22 -0.07 0.62 7.46
N LYS A 23 0.94 1.32 6.92
CA LYS A 23 0.80 2.72 6.49
C LYS A 23 -0.08 2.87 5.25
N ILE A 24 -0.06 1.88 4.36
CA ILE A 24 -0.92 1.84 3.17
C ILE A 24 -2.38 1.67 3.62
N VAL A 25 -2.62 0.74 4.53
CA VAL A 25 -3.95 0.49 5.10
C VAL A 25 -4.44 1.67 5.92
N ALA A 26 -3.59 2.27 6.76
CA ALA A 26 -3.95 3.42 7.59
C ALA A 26 -4.43 4.61 6.72
N LYS A 27 -3.70 4.91 5.65
CA LYS A 27 -4.10 5.96 4.69
C LYS A 27 -5.43 5.64 4.00
N ARG A 28 -5.64 4.39 3.58
CA ARG A 28 -6.91 4.00 2.96
C ARG A 28 -8.07 4.13 3.94
N ALA A 29 -7.91 3.58 5.14
CA ALA A 29 -8.90 3.62 6.21
C ALA A 29 -9.23 5.05 6.65
N MET A 30 -8.24 5.95 6.68
CA MET A 30 -8.44 7.39 6.93
C MET A 30 -9.51 7.98 6.00
N TYR A 31 -9.43 7.70 4.70
CA TYR A 31 -10.43 8.15 3.72
C TYR A 31 -11.76 7.42 3.86
N ASP A 32 -11.73 6.10 4.04
CA ASP A 32 -12.95 5.29 4.12
C ASP A 32 -13.78 5.59 5.38
N PHE A 33 -13.12 5.95 6.50
CA PHE A 33 -13.78 6.34 7.75
C PHE A 33 -14.03 7.84 7.87
N ASN A 34 -13.48 8.65 6.95
CA ASN A 34 -13.48 10.12 7.04
C ASN A 34 -12.94 10.61 8.40
N CYS A 35 -11.75 10.15 8.77
CA CYS A 35 -11.09 10.44 10.03
C CYS A 35 -9.68 10.99 9.83
N GLU A 36 -9.07 11.53 10.88
CA GLU A 36 -7.64 11.87 10.85
C GLU A 36 -6.78 10.60 10.88
N LEU A 37 -5.59 10.65 10.26
CA LEU A 37 -4.69 9.49 10.19
C LEU A 37 -4.25 9.01 11.57
N GLU A 38 -4.09 9.93 12.50
CA GLU A 38 -3.64 9.69 13.88
C GLU A 38 -4.70 8.94 14.70
N GLU A 39 -5.97 9.00 14.29
CA GLU A 39 -7.09 8.29 14.90
C GLU A 39 -7.27 6.88 14.32
N VAL A 40 -6.51 6.51 13.29
CA VAL A 40 -6.56 5.18 12.68
C VAL A 40 -5.54 4.25 13.33
N THR A 41 -6.04 3.18 13.92
CA THR A 41 -5.22 2.05 14.38
C THR A 41 -5.33 0.90 13.39
N VAL A 42 -4.19 0.32 13.00
CA VAL A 42 -4.13 -0.85 12.11
C VAL A 42 -3.48 -2.02 12.84
N THR A 43 -4.14 -3.17 12.78
CA THR A 43 -3.67 -4.43 13.36
C THR A 43 -3.61 -5.50 12.27
N ALA A 44 -2.49 -6.21 12.17
CA ALA A 44 -2.37 -7.35 11.27
C ALA A 44 -3.25 -8.52 11.78
N HIS A 45 -4.01 -9.15 10.89
CA HIS A 45 -4.89 -10.27 11.19
C HIS A 45 -4.79 -11.35 10.11
N ALA A 46 -3.97 -12.38 10.38
CA ALA A 46 -3.63 -13.44 9.43
C ALA A 46 -3.15 -12.86 8.07
N ASP A 47 -3.95 -13.00 7.02
CA ASP A 47 -3.64 -12.53 5.66
C ASP A 47 -4.23 -11.14 5.33
N SER A 48 -4.81 -10.48 6.35
CA SER A 48 -5.50 -9.20 6.21
C SER A 48 -5.02 -8.18 7.26
N PHE A 49 -5.52 -6.96 7.16
CA PHE A 49 -5.31 -5.89 8.11
C PHE A 49 -6.65 -5.36 8.59
N LYS A 50 -6.86 -5.35 9.89
CA LYS A 50 -8.01 -4.71 10.50
C LYS A 50 -7.66 -3.26 10.83
N ALA A 51 -8.44 -2.31 10.34
CA ALA A 51 -8.33 -0.92 10.72
C ALA A 51 -9.54 -0.49 11.57
N THR A 52 -9.29 0.32 12.57
CA THR A 52 -10.31 0.91 13.46
C THR A 52 -10.02 2.39 13.68
N GLY A 53 -11.03 3.23 13.61
CA GLY A 53 -10.91 4.67 13.84
C GLY A 53 -12.28 5.35 13.76
N CYS A 54 -12.49 6.45 14.49
CA CYS A 54 -13.74 7.21 14.54
C CYS A 54 -15.03 6.37 14.59
N ASN A 55 -15.10 5.42 15.53
CA ASN A 55 -16.24 4.51 15.71
C ASN A 55 -16.56 3.61 14.51
N GLN A 56 -15.63 3.47 13.57
CA GLN A 56 -15.74 2.62 12.40
C GLN A 56 -14.64 1.55 12.42
N SER A 57 -14.90 0.46 11.70
CA SER A 57 -13.91 -0.59 11.48
C SER A 57 -14.06 -1.20 10.10
N GLY A 58 -12.97 -1.76 9.59
CA GLY A 58 -12.93 -2.42 8.30
C GLY A 58 -11.75 -3.39 8.22
N GLU A 59 -11.89 -4.39 7.37
CA GLU A 59 -10.81 -5.32 7.04
C GLU A 59 -10.29 -4.98 5.63
N TYR A 60 -8.98 -5.06 5.46
CA TYR A 60 -8.28 -4.64 4.25
C TYR A 60 -7.25 -5.68 3.84
N GLU A 61 -7.04 -5.79 2.54
CA GLU A 61 -5.96 -6.58 1.95
C GLU A 61 -5.04 -5.65 1.16
N VAL A 62 -3.72 -5.91 1.21
CA VAL A 62 -2.74 -5.14 0.45
C VAL A 62 -2.45 -5.85 -0.85
N GLN A 63 -2.79 -5.19 -1.96
CA GLN A 63 -2.55 -5.68 -3.30
C GLN A 63 -1.40 -4.91 -3.94
N CYS A 64 -0.32 -5.61 -4.27
CA CYS A 64 0.84 -5.08 -4.97
C CYS A 64 0.84 -5.63 -6.41
N SER A 65 0.25 -4.89 -7.34
CA SER A 65 0.27 -5.22 -8.78
C SER A 65 1.55 -4.70 -9.45
N ILE A 66 1.57 -4.64 -10.78
CA ILE A 66 2.61 -3.94 -11.56
C ILE A 66 2.44 -2.42 -11.34
N GLY A 67 2.82 -1.94 -10.16
CA GLY A 67 2.57 -0.57 -9.68
C GLY A 67 2.75 -0.43 -8.16
N PRO A 68 2.39 0.73 -7.55
CA PRO A 68 2.43 0.89 -6.11
C PRO A 68 1.41 -0.02 -5.42
N CYS A 69 1.79 -0.55 -4.26
CA CYS A 69 0.87 -1.32 -3.41
C CYS A 69 -0.30 -0.45 -2.93
N GLN A 70 -1.50 -1.01 -2.95
CA GLN A 70 -2.71 -0.36 -2.49
C GLN A 70 -3.46 -1.24 -1.49
N ALA A 71 -4.18 -0.62 -0.56
CA ALA A 71 -5.09 -1.32 0.32
C ALA A 71 -6.50 -1.34 -0.28
N VAL A 72 -7.12 -2.51 -0.30
CA VAL A 72 -8.48 -2.76 -0.81
C VAL A 72 -9.33 -3.25 0.35
N LYS A 73 -10.51 -2.65 0.54
CA LYS A 73 -11.45 -3.06 1.59
C LYS A 73 -12.04 -4.43 1.26
N LYS A 74 -12.03 -5.33 2.24
CA LYS A 74 -12.66 -6.65 2.16
C LYS A 74 -14.14 -6.48 2.50
N ASN A 75 -15.01 -6.97 1.63
CA ASN A 75 -16.47 -6.95 1.82
C ASN A 75 -16.92 -8.02 2.81
#